data_AF-A0A9E4V7K5-F1
#
_entry.id   AF-A0A9E4V7K5-F1
#
_cell.length_a   1.000
_cell.length_b   1.000
_cell.length_c   1.000
_cell.angle_alpha   90.00
_cell.angle_beta   90.00
_cell.angle_gamma   90.00
#
_symmetry.space_group_name_H-M   'P 1'
#
loop_
_entity.id
_entity.type
_entity.pdbx_description
1 polymer ?
#
loop_
_entity_poly.entity_id
_entity_poly.type
_entity_poly.pdbx_seq_one_letter_code
_entity_poly.pdbx_strand_id
1 'polypeptide(L)'
;MPVFTRPFEVFVSAILVATMTIAAAAETTPPTPSFPATIDNYAKNAPWVCDPSVKPGTKAFAELLKNTYGYGYTGLTRSCGAATGAGRSYHKMGLAVDWSVTVYDAANRNTGNELIDWLLATDEHGNRNAMARRLGVVTIIWNDKVWRASTREWRDFDALRSCGSTSEGCRHRNHMHFTLSADGAYQRTSWWSDGTGAAWQTGTPTWAKSATGKAVTIGLLEPFVAGNDTLQRHEMSVIFDRLGLLYGQPQPDTGEWTTGTPTASKAAMGRMVSIGYWSPTWAGSDDVQRYEMSAILDRAGFLPGQPVAASGTWETGTPSWAHTVMGRAVSAGLFSKDWQGNDDLQRYELAVVLGRLNLLRSWREGTPTWAVSSMTNAVDHGLLSAEVPGNDVLERDETAVLLDRLALLTASATAPSGNWENGTHDWAVQSMSKAVKQGIWASHIEGSATVTRYELAVVLDRLGFLTGQSIAVSGTWEIGTPSWAHDAMGRAVSAGVFSRGWRGDDLVNRYEFAVVVDDRLGLLIDGD
;
A
#
# COMPACT_ATOMS: atom_id res chain seq x y z
N MET A 1 70.69 53.29 35.89
CA MET A 1 70.87 51.85 36.15
C MET A 1 69.56 51.16 35.82
N PRO A 2 69.53 50.17 34.91
CA PRO A 2 68.27 49.63 34.41
C PRO A 2 67.71 48.60 35.40
N VAL A 3 66.42 48.73 35.72
CA VAL A 3 65.64 47.69 36.39
C VAL A 3 64.81 47.00 35.30
N PHE A 4 65.11 45.74 35.04
CA PHE A 4 64.34 44.86 34.16
C PHE A 4 62.95 44.64 34.76
N THR A 5 61.90 45.13 34.10
CA THR A 5 60.53 44.68 34.34
C THR A 5 60.11 43.75 33.21
N ARG A 6 59.89 42.47 33.55
CA ARG A 6 59.27 41.49 32.66
C ARG A 6 57.77 41.76 32.58
N PRO A 7 57.13 41.83 31.40
CA PRO A 7 55.68 41.79 31.32
C PRO A 7 55.19 40.37 31.65
N PHE A 8 54.23 40.29 32.56
CA PHE A 8 53.40 39.12 32.82
C PHE A 8 52.56 38.85 31.56
N GLU A 9 52.77 37.73 30.87
CA GLU A 9 51.83 37.24 29.86
C GLU A 9 50.62 36.64 30.59
N VAL A 10 49.48 37.31 30.48
CA VAL A 10 48.17 36.76 30.87
C VAL A 10 47.75 35.82 29.74
N PHE A 11 47.86 34.51 29.98
CA PHE A 11 47.20 33.50 29.14
C PHE A 11 45.68 33.64 29.31
N VAL A 12 45.02 34.29 28.34
CA VAL A 12 43.56 34.19 28.18
C VAL A 12 43.28 32.84 27.53
N SER A 13 42.97 31.83 28.35
CA SER A 13 42.37 30.58 27.86
C SER A 13 41.00 30.89 27.25
N ALA A 14 40.91 30.89 25.93
CA ALA A 14 39.65 30.87 25.21
C ALA A 14 38.97 29.52 25.47
N ILE A 15 37.99 29.48 26.37
CA ILE A 15 37.08 28.35 26.53
C ILE A 15 36.20 28.33 25.28
N LEU A 16 36.49 27.41 24.36
CA LEU A 16 35.60 27.05 23.27
C LEU A 16 34.39 26.32 23.89
N VAL A 17 33.31 27.05 24.19
CA VAL A 17 32.02 26.42 24.49
C VAL A 17 31.50 25.87 23.17
N ALA A 18 31.80 24.61 22.88
CA ALA A 18 31.14 23.88 21.82
C ALA A 18 29.66 23.76 22.19
N THR A 19 28.82 24.60 21.58
CA THR A 19 27.37 24.42 21.59
C THR A 19 27.05 23.15 20.83
N MET A 20 27.02 22.01 21.53
CA MET A 20 26.37 20.81 21.04
C MET A 20 24.88 21.14 20.92
N THR A 21 24.43 21.46 19.71
CA THR A 21 23.04 21.34 19.32
C THR A 21 22.69 19.86 19.40
N ILE A 22 22.10 19.44 20.51
CA ILE A 22 21.39 18.16 20.56
C ILE A 22 20.23 18.34 19.58
N ALA A 23 20.35 17.74 18.39
CA ALA A 23 19.20 17.56 17.52
C ALA A 23 18.16 16.79 18.34
N ALA A 24 17.08 17.45 18.73
CA ALA A 24 15.92 16.78 19.27
C ALA A 24 15.50 15.73 18.22
N ALA A 25 15.37 14.47 18.64
CA ALA A 25 14.72 13.47 17.82
C ALA A 25 13.33 14.03 17.46
N ALA A 26 13.03 14.12 16.17
CA ALA A 26 11.72 14.56 15.73
C ALA A 26 10.69 13.58 16.30
N GLU A 27 9.74 14.07 17.11
CA GLU A 27 8.59 13.30 17.57
C GLU A 27 7.79 12.87 16.33
N THR A 28 7.81 11.59 16.01
CA THR A 28 7.09 11.05 14.86
C THR A 28 5.64 10.80 15.27
N THR A 29 4.83 11.85 15.34
CA THR A 29 3.38 11.67 15.51
C THR A 29 2.74 11.17 14.21
N PRO A 30 1.60 10.44 14.28
CA PRO A 30 0.93 9.97 13.08
C PRO A 30 0.53 11.15 12.18
N PRO A 31 0.67 11.01 10.84
CA PRO A 31 0.20 12.03 9.90
C PRO A 31 -1.26 12.38 10.17
N THR A 32 -1.53 13.63 10.56
CA THR A 32 -2.84 14.07 11.03
C THR A 32 -3.48 15.00 10.01
N PRO A 33 -4.63 14.64 9.41
CA PRO A 33 -5.38 15.54 8.55
C PRO A 33 -5.84 16.81 9.28
N SER A 34 -6.09 17.88 8.54
CA SER A 34 -6.85 19.01 9.08
C SER A 34 -8.31 18.59 9.24
N PHE A 35 -8.93 18.98 10.35
CA PHE A 35 -10.32 18.65 10.65
C PHE A 35 -11.12 19.90 10.98
N PRO A 36 -12.43 19.92 10.66
CA PRO A 36 -13.31 20.97 11.16
C PRO A 36 -13.44 20.90 12.69
N ALA A 37 -13.92 22.00 13.27
CA ALA A 37 -14.18 22.08 14.72
C ALA A 37 -15.17 21.02 15.21
N THR A 38 -16.07 20.54 14.34
CA THR A 38 -16.97 19.43 14.63
C THR A 38 -16.23 18.11 14.76
N ILE A 39 -16.64 17.30 15.73
CA ILE A 39 -15.94 16.06 16.09
C ILE A 39 -16.92 15.01 16.62
N ASP A 40 -16.60 13.73 16.40
CA ASP A 40 -17.37 12.59 16.88
C ASP A 40 -17.58 12.62 18.39
N ASN A 41 -18.70 12.09 18.86
CA ASN A 41 -18.86 11.80 20.28
C ASN A 41 -17.84 10.76 20.76
N TYR A 42 -17.63 10.67 22.08
CA TYR A 42 -16.83 9.59 22.64
C TYR A 42 -17.39 8.23 22.22
N ALA A 43 -16.49 7.38 21.73
CA ALA A 43 -16.79 6.07 21.19
C ALA A 43 -17.51 5.18 22.22
N LYS A 44 -18.47 4.38 21.75
CA LYS A 44 -19.22 3.41 22.57
C LYS A 44 -18.79 1.98 22.23
N ASN A 45 -18.89 1.11 23.22
CA ASN A 45 -18.73 -0.33 23.04
C ASN A 45 -19.71 -0.85 21.98
N ALA A 46 -19.21 -1.65 21.04
CA ALA A 46 -20.04 -2.30 20.04
C ALA A 46 -20.87 -3.44 20.68
N PRO A 47 -22.12 -3.68 20.22
CA PRO A 47 -22.86 -4.88 20.60
C PRO A 47 -22.09 -6.14 20.24
N TRP A 48 -22.11 -7.13 21.15
CA TRP A 48 -21.35 -8.37 20.97
C TRP A 48 -21.85 -9.20 19.79
N VAL A 49 -20.95 -9.54 18.86
CA VAL A 49 -21.16 -10.50 17.77
C VAL A 49 -19.82 -11.20 17.50
N CYS A 50 -19.80 -12.50 17.19
CA CYS A 50 -18.56 -13.13 16.75
C CYS A 50 -18.44 -13.03 15.23
N ASP A 51 -17.46 -12.26 14.78
CA ASP A 51 -17.15 -12.00 13.38
C ASP A 51 -15.65 -11.69 13.31
N PRO A 52 -14.80 -12.72 13.16
CA PRO A 52 -13.36 -12.61 13.32
C PRO A 52 -12.66 -11.99 12.10
N SER A 53 -13.40 -11.51 11.09
CA SER A 53 -12.81 -10.77 9.98
C SER A 53 -12.35 -9.39 10.45
N VAL A 54 -11.09 -9.02 10.19
CA VAL A 54 -10.60 -7.68 10.54
C VAL A 54 -11.42 -6.60 9.84
N LYS A 55 -11.90 -5.60 10.59
CA LYS A 55 -12.71 -4.53 10.00
C LYS A 55 -11.82 -3.47 9.34
N PRO A 56 -12.27 -2.80 8.26
CA PRO A 56 -11.41 -1.91 7.47
C PRO A 56 -10.72 -0.81 8.27
N GLY A 57 -11.43 -0.17 9.19
CA GLY A 57 -10.88 0.87 10.07
C GLY A 57 -9.92 0.33 11.12
N THR A 58 -10.13 -0.90 11.60
CA THR A 58 -9.19 -1.59 12.49
C THR A 58 -7.88 -1.91 11.76
N LYS A 59 -7.97 -2.40 10.51
CA LYS A 59 -6.81 -2.63 9.65
C LYS A 59 -6.08 -1.31 9.35
N ALA A 60 -6.80 -0.27 8.93
CA ALA A 60 -6.23 1.02 8.61
C ALA A 60 -5.58 1.71 9.82
N PHE A 61 -6.15 1.57 11.02
CA PHE A 61 -5.52 2.06 12.25
C PHE A 61 -4.24 1.29 12.57
N ALA A 62 -4.22 -0.04 12.44
CA ALA A 62 -3.01 -0.83 12.61
C ALA A 62 -1.91 -0.46 11.58
N GLU A 63 -2.30 -0.21 10.33
CA GLU A 63 -1.39 0.26 9.28
C GLU A 63 -0.86 1.67 9.56
N LEU A 64 -1.69 2.59 10.09
CA LEU A 64 -1.25 3.91 10.52
C LEU A 64 -0.13 3.81 11.59
N LEU A 65 -0.32 2.95 12.59
CA LEU A 65 0.69 2.72 13.62
C LEU A 65 1.97 2.12 13.04
N LYS A 66 1.83 1.11 12.18
CA LYS A 66 2.97 0.45 11.52
C LYS A 66 3.75 1.43 10.64
N ASN A 67 3.07 2.25 9.84
CA ASN A 67 3.72 3.18 8.92
C ASN A 67 4.38 4.36 9.64
N THR A 68 3.79 4.81 10.76
CA THR A 68 4.35 5.92 11.54
C THR A 68 5.59 5.49 12.32
N TYR A 69 5.57 4.28 12.89
CA TYR A 69 6.54 3.89 13.92
C TYR A 69 7.38 2.65 13.58
N GLY A 70 7.06 1.94 12.49
CA GLY A 70 7.79 0.77 12.01
C GLY A 70 7.51 -0.54 12.76
N TYR A 71 6.75 -0.52 13.86
CA TYR A 71 6.43 -1.72 14.64
C TYR A 71 5.19 -2.44 14.11
N GLY A 72 5.25 -3.77 14.05
CA GLY A 72 4.14 -4.64 13.64
C GLY A 72 3.02 -4.74 14.69
N TYR A 73 2.13 -5.71 14.52
CA TYR A 73 1.06 -6.03 15.46
C TYR A 73 1.09 -7.51 15.84
N THR A 74 0.82 -7.82 17.10
CA THR A 74 0.78 -9.19 17.64
C THR A 74 -0.61 -9.82 17.51
N GLY A 75 -1.64 -9.05 17.18
CA GLY A 75 -2.98 -9.57 16.94
C GLY A 75 -3.97 -8.52 16.45
N LEU A 76 -4.75 -8.88 15.42
CA LEU A 76 -5.91 -8.09 14.94
C LEU A 76 -7.22 -8.86 15.11
N THR A 77 -7.15 -10.19 15.04
CA THR A 77 -8.31 -11.06 15.09
C THR A 77 -8.02 -12.32 15.90
N ARG A 78 -9.08 -12.94 16.41
CA ARG A 78 -9.04 -14.26 17.06
C ARG A 78 -10.22 -15.09 16.60
N SER A 79 -10.02 -16.38 16.39
CA SER A 79 -11.10 -17.27 15.99
C SER A 79 -12.19 -17.36 17.06
N CYS A 80 -13.44 -17.57 16.62
CA CYS A 80 -14.59 -17.70 17.51
C CYS A 80 -14.47 -18.91 18.45
N GLY A 81 -13.86 -20.00 17.97
CA GLY A 81 -13.79 -21.31 18.65
C GLY A 81 -12.58 -21.56 19.54
N ALA A 82 -11.69 -20.59 19.78
CA ALA A 82 -10.49 -20.80 20.60
C ALA A 82 -10.85 -21.25 22.04
N ALA A 83 -10.47 -22.49 22.37
CA ALA A 83 -10.73 -23.17 23.65
C ALA A 83 -9.91 -22.64 24.84
N THR A 84 -8.95 -21.73 24.61
CA THR A 84 -8.15 -21.11 25.66
C THR A 84 -8.82 -19.81 26.15
N GLY A 85 -9.79 -19.97 27.05
CA GLY A 85 -10.06 -19.07 28.19
C GLY A 85 -10.06 -17.55 27.98
N ALA A 86 -11.03 -17.01 27.24
CA ALA A 86 -11.63 -15.69 27.54
C ALA A 86 -12.94 -15.55 26.74
N GLY A 87 -14.01 -15.12 27.40
CA GLY A 87 -15.36 -15.01 26.83
C GLY A 87 -15.51 -14.02 25.66
N ARG A 88 -16.28 -12.95 25.89
CA ARG A 88 -16.46 -11.87 24.90
C ARG A 88 -15.14 -11.11 24.72
N SER A 89 -14.61 -11.02 23.49
CA SER A 89 -13.36 -10.34 23.13
C SER A 89 -13.48 -9.60 21.80
N TYR A 90 -13.07 -8.33 21.75
CA TYR A 90 -13.13 -7.50 20.54
C TYR A 90 -12.23 -7.97 19.40
N HIS A 91 -11.20 -8.77 19.69
CA HIS A 91 -10.43 -9.50 18.67
C HIS A 91 -11.29 -10.51 17.90
N LYS A 92 -12.29 -11.12 18.54
CA LYS A 92 -13.24 -12.03 17.86
C LYS A 92 -14.29 -11.28 17.04
N MET A 93 -14.26 -9.95 17.06
CA MET A 93 -15.13 -9.07 16.29
C MET A 93 -14.37 -8.33 15.18
N GLY A 94 -13.04 -8.50 15.13
CA GLY A 94 -12.16 -7.73 14.26
C GLY A 94 -12.09 -6.24 14.59
N LEU A 95 -12.35 -5.85 15.85
CA LEU A 95 -12.42 -4.47 16.32
C LEU A 95 -11.20 -4.05 17.17
N ALA A 96 -10.21 -4.94 17.33
CA ALA A 96 -9.09 -4.74 18.24
C ALA A 96 -7.74 -4.77 17.54
N VAL A 97 -6.77 -4.08 18.13
CA VAL A 97 -5.37 -4.06 17.69
C VAL A 97 -4.49 -4.30 18.91
N ASP A 98 -3.71 -5.38 18.89
CA ASP A 98 -2.57 -5.59 19.79
C ASP A 98 -1.32 -5.13 19.02
N TRP A 99 -0.81 -3.93 19.32
CA TRP A 99 0.33 -3.33 18.63
C TRP A 99 1.65 -3.71 19.31
N SER A 100 2.65 -4.17 18.54
CA SER A 100 3.87 -4.83 19.02
C SER A 100 4.92 -3.89 19.61
N VAL A 101 4.55 -3.18 20.68
CA VAL A 101 5.46 -2.34 21.47
C VAL A 101 5.63 -2.87 22.90
N THR A 102 6.83 -2.78 23.46
CA THR A 102 7.13 -3.30 24.79
C THR A 102 7.51 -2.22 25.79
N VAL A 103 6.98 -2.30 27.01
CA VAL A 103 7.33 -1.37 28.10
C VAL A 103 8.75 -1.59 28.60
N TYR A 104 9.42 -2.65 28.20
CA TYR A 104 10.77 -2.97 28.66
C TYR A 104 11.85 -2.22 27.87
N ASP A 105 11.55 -1.84 26.63
CA ASP A 105 12.45 -1.04 25.80
C ASP A 105 12.15 0.47 25.94
N ALA A 106 13.20 1.29 26.08
CA ALA A 106 13.04 2.72 26.34
C ALA A 106 12.49 3.48 25.13
N ALA A 107 12.90 3.10 23.91
CA ALA A 107 12.40 3.73 22.70
C ALA A 107 10.91 3.38 22.50
N ASN A 108 10.53 2.11 22.69
CA ASN A 108 9.15 1.64 22.61
C ASN A 108 8.24 2.34 23.63
N ARG A 109 8.72 2.54 24.86
CA ARG A 109 7.98 3.30 25.87
C ARG A 109 7.73 4.74 25.42
N ASN A 110 8.74 5.41 24.88
CA ASN A 110 8.61 6.78 24.41
C ASN A 110 7.62 6.86 23.25
N THR A 111 7.75 5.99 22.25
CA THR A 111 6.82 5.91 21.12
C THR A 111 5.38 5.62 21.59
N GLY A 112 5.20 4.72 22.55
CA GLY A 112 3.88 4.43 23.12
C GLY A 112 3.28 5.64 23.83
N ASN A 113 4.08 6.41 24.56
CA ASN A 113 3.63 7.64 25.21
C ASN A 113 3.30 8.74 24.19
N GLU A 114 4.13 8.93 23.15
CA GLU A 114 3.87 9.87 22.06
C GLU A 114 2.54 9.57 21.35
N LEU A 115 2.25 8.29 21.09
CA LEU A 115 0.98 7.86 20.51
C LEU A 115 -0.20 8.17 21.45
N ILE A 116 -0.05 7.89 22.75
CA ILE A 116 -1.07 8.21 23.75
C ILE A 116 -1.32 9.73 23.82
N ASP A 117 -0.26 10.53 23.83
CA ASP A 117 -0.34 11.98 23.88
C ASP A 117 -1.02 12.51 22.63
N TRP A 118 -0.67 12.01 21.45
CA TRP A 118 -1.35 12.37 20.19
C TRP A 118 -2.84 11.98 20.19
N LEU A 119 -3.17 10.76 20.64
CA LEU A 119 -4.55 10.29 20.73
C LEU A 119 -5.41 11.14 21.68
N LEU A 120 -4.83 11.52 22.82
CA LEU A 120 -5.52 12.16 23.93
C LEU A 120 -5.36 13.69 23.96
N ALA A 121 -4.55 14.25 23.06
CA ALA A 121 -4.36 15.69 22.91
C ALA A 121 -5.67 16.45 22.68
N THR A 122 -5.65 17.73 23.04
CA THR A 122 -6.68 18.68 22.66
C THR A 122 -6.32 19.25 21.29
N ASP A 123 -7.22 19.20 20.32
CA ASP A 123 -6.98 19.81 19.00
C ASP A 123 -7.03 21.34 19.06
N GLU A 124 -6.66 21.98 17.94
CA GLU A 124 -6.67 23.44 17.77
C GLU A 124 -8.04 24.10 18.01
N HIS A 125 -9.13 23.32 17.95
CA HIS A 125 -10.51 23.77 18.18
C HIS A 125 -10.96 23.56 19.63
N GLY A 126 -10.08 23.12 20.52
CA GLY A 126 -10.38 22.88 21.94
C GLY A 126 -11.06 21.54 22.21
N ASN A 127 -11.09 20.61 21.24
CA ASN A 127 -11.67 19.29 21.44
C ASN A 127 -10.69 18.38 22.17
N ARG A 128 -10.99 18.04 23.43
CA ARG A 128 -10.20 17.07 24.21
C ARG A 128 -10.30 15.65 23.63
N ASN A 129 -9.21 14.89 23.75
CA ASN A 129 -9.08 13.52 23.25
C ASN A 129 -9.41 13.42 21.75
N ALA A 130 -8.91 14.36 20.97
CA ALA A 130 -9.40 14.59 19.61
C ALA A 130 -9.22 13.35 18.73
N MET A 131 -8.00 12.86 18.58
CA MET A 131 -7.73 11.76 17.67
C MET A 131 -8.34 10.44 18.16
N ALA A 132 -8.40 10.20 19.48
CA ALA A 132 -9.14 9.07 20.03
C ALA A 132 -10.63 9.11 19.65
N ARG A 133 -11.28 10.28 19.65
CA ARG A 133 -12.68 10.43 19.22
C ARG A 133 -12.80 10.24 17.70
N ARG A 134 -11.95 10.89 16.92
CA ARG A 134 -11.98 10.84 15.46
C ARG A 134 -11.72 9.44 14.91
N LEU A 135 -10.82 8.67 15.51
CA LEU A 135 -10.54 7.28 15.13
C LEU A 135 -11.57 6.27 15.69
N GLY A 136 -12.42 6.70 16.63
CA GLY A 136 -13.39 5.84 17.30
C GLY A 136 -12.78 4.90 18.35
N VAL A 137 -11.72 5.32 19.05
CA VAL A 137 -11.07 4.53 20.12
C VAL A 137 -11.98 4.45 21.34
N VAL A 138 -12.33 3.23 21.75
CA VAL A 138 -13.13 2.93 22.95
C VAL A 138 -12.24 2.69 24.16
N THR A 139 -11.11 2.01 23.99
CA THR A 139 -10.21 1.64 25.08
C THR A 139 -8.77 1.57 24.60
N ILE A 140 -7.84 2.02 25.46
CA ILE A 140 -6.40 1.83 25.32
C ILE A 140 -5.92 1.08 26.57
N ILE A 141 -5.15 0.01 26.42
CA ILE A 141 -4.52 -0.70 27.54
C ILE A 141 -3.02 -0.73 27.32
N TRP A 142 -2.27 -0.22 28.29
CA TRP A 142 -0.82 -0.12 28.24
C TRP A 142 -0.22 -0.14 29.64
N ASN A 143 0.81 -0.95 29.86
CA ASN A 143 1.60 -0.95 31.09
C ASN A 143 0.76 -1.02 32.38
N ASP A 144 -0.11 -2.04 32.51
CA ASP A 144 -1.06 -2.19 33.63
C ASP A 144 -2.09 -1.05 33.79
N LYS A 145 -2.26 -0.18 32.79
CA LYS A 145 -3.23 0.91 32.82
C LYS A 145 -4.25 0.74 31.70
N VAL A 146 -5.46 1.23 31.95
CA VAL A 146 -6.53 1.27 30.96
C VAL A 146 -7.17 2.64 30.91
N TRP A 147 -7.19 3.24 29.71
CA TRP A 147 -7.99 4.42 29.40
C TRP A 147 -9.29 3.99 28.74
N ARG A 148 -10.41 4.63 29.10
CA ARG A 148 -11.73 4.34 28.51
C ARG A 148 -12.40 5.60 28.02
N ALA A 149 -12.98 5.55 26.83
CA ALA A 149 -13.74 6.67 26.26
C ALA A 149 -14.95 7.06 27.13
N SER A 150 -15.56 6.10 27.85
CA SER A 150 -16.71 6.34 28.72
C SER A 150 -16.38 7.13 29.99
N THR A 151 -15.18 6.99 30.54
CA THR A 151 -14.73 7.72 31.75
C THR A 151 -13.76 8.83 31.42
N ARG A 152 -13.09 8.78 30.26
CA ARG A 152 -12.08 9.73 29.79
C ARG A 152 -10.85 9.81 30.70
N GLU A 153 -10.57 8.72 31.40
CA GLU A 153 -9.58 8.63 32.47
C GLU A 153 -8.79 7.33 32.36
N TRP A 154 -7.52 7.39 32.75
CA TRP A 154 -6.69 6.23 33.04
C TRP A 154 -7.03 5.63 34.39
N ARG A 155 -7.05 4.30 34.47
CA ARG A 155 -7.22 3.53 35.72
C ARG A 155 -6.28 2.33 35.72
N ASP A 156 -6.10 1.72 36.88
CA ASP A 156 -5.41 0.43 36.96
C ASP A 156 -6.18 -0.64 36.18
N PHE A 157 -5.44 -1.39 35.38
CA PHE A 157 -5.96 -2.53 34.64
C PHE A 157 -5.90 -3.79 35.50
N ASP A 158 -7.07 -4.32 35.85
CA ASP A 158 -7.19 -5.58 36.59
C ASP A 158 -7.03 -6.76 35.62
N ALA A 159 -5.79 -7.23 35.46
CA ALA A 159 -5.43 -8.32 34.56
C ALA A 159 -6.03 -9.68 34.98
N LEU A 160 -6.12 -9.95 36.29
CA LEU A 160 -6.73 -11.17 36.81
C LEU A 160 -8.22 -11.21 36.48
N ARG A 161 -8.94 -10.11 36.68
CA ARG A 161 -10.37 -10.05 36.35
C ARG A 161 -10.63 -10.07 34.85
N SER A 162 -9.79 -9.40 34.06
CA SER A 162 -10.05 -9.21 32.63
C SER A 162 -9.58 -10.38 31.77
N CYS A 163 -8.49 -11.04 32.17
CA CYS A 163 -7.84 -12.08 31.37
C CYS A 163 -7.57 -13.39 32.15
N GLY A 164 -7.89 -13.44 33.45
CA GLY A 164 -7.67 -14.63 34.29
C GLY A 164 -6.21 -14.90 34.64
N SER A 165 -5.28 -13.99 34.34
CA SER A 165 -3.85 -14.19 34.51
C SER A 165 -3.10 -12.88 34.73
N THR A 166 -1.96 -12.94 35.41
CA THR A 166 -0.99 -11.84 35.57
C THR A 166 0.19 -11.95 34.60
N SER A 167 0.06 -12.75 33.53
CA SER A 167 1.09 -12.84 32.48
C SER A 167 1.36 -11.50 31.80
N GLU A 168 2.54 -11.33 31.23
CA GLU A 168 2.97 -10.09 30.55
C GLU A 168 2.02 -9.65 29.43
N GLY A 169 1.47 -10.62 28.68
CA GLY A 169 0.42 -10.37 27.69
C GLY A 169 -0.86 -9.84 28.35
N CYS A 170 -1.33 -10.47 29.42
CA CYS A 170 -2.53 -9.99 30.12
C CYS A 170 -2.33 -8.61 30.75
N ARG A 171 -1.11 -8.28 31.16
CA ARG A 171 -0.77 -6.98 31.75
C ARG A 171 -0.47 -5.89 30.72
N HIS A 172 -0.50 -6.24 29.42
CA HIS A 172 -0.25 -5.33 28.30
C HIS A 172 1.09 -4.59 28.44
N ARG A 173 2.11 -5.35 28.82
CA ARG A 173 3.49 -4.87 28.98
C ARG A 173 4.36 -5.19 27.79
N ASN A 174 3.99 -6.20 27.01
CA ASN A 174 4.68 -6.61 25.78
C ASN A 174 3.95 -6.16 24.50
N HIS A 175 2.82 -5.47 24.62
CA HIS A 175 2.06 -4.86 23.54
C HIS A 175 1.13 -3.77 24.09
N MET A 176 0.71 -2.84 23.24
CA MET A 176 -0.35 -1.89 23.55
C MET A 176 -1.65 -2.37 22.89
N HIS A 177 -2.75 -2.41 23.64
CA HIS A 177 -4.05 -2.85 23.13
C HIS A 177 -5.00 -1.70 22.88
N PHE A 178 -5.67 -1.73 21.73
CA PHE A 178 -6.74 -0.82 21.36
C PHE A 178 -8.02 -1.58 21.06
N THR A 179 -9.15 -1.02 21.47
CA THR A 179 -10.48 -1.41 20.98
C THR A 179 -11.11 -0.22 20.26
N LEU A 180 -11.63 -0.44 19.06
CA LEU A 180 -12.40 0.55 18.31
C LEU A 180 -13.92 0.32 18.48
N SER A 181 -14.70 1.39 18.32
CA SER A 181 -16.16 1.29 18.16
C SER A 181 -16.49 0.66 16.81
N ALA A 182 -17.76 0.27 16.63
CA ALA A 182 -18.25 -0.12 15.32
C ALA A 182 -18.01 1.00 14.29
N ASP A 183 -18.27 2.26 14.64
CA ASP A 183 -18.09 3.36 13.71
C ASP A 183 -16.61 3.57 13.34
N GLY A 184 -15.69 3.51 14.31
CA GLY A 184 -14.25 3.61 14.02
C GLY A 184 -13.76 2.45 13.16
N ALA A 185 -14.16 1.22 13.50
CA ALA A 185 -13.74 0.02 12.81
C ALA A 185 -14.35 -0.15 11.40
N TYR A 186 -15.52 0.42 11.14
CA TYR A 186 -16.16 0.45 9.81
C TYR A 186 -15.91 1.76 9.05
N GLN A 187 -14.97 2.60 9.51
CA GLN A 187 -14.59 3.85 8.87
C GLN A 187 -15.72 4.89 8.73
N ARG A 188 -16.51 5.07 9.79
CA ARG A 188 -17.71 5.95 9.81
C ARG A 188 -17.55 7.19 10.68
N THR A 189 -16.44 7.33 11.39
CA THR A 189 -16.13 8.51 12.21
C THR A 189 -15.49 9.62 11.39
N SER A 190 -15.40 10.82 11.95
CA SER A 190 -14.85 12.00 11.27
C SER A 190 -13.40 11.83 10.84
N TRP A 191 -12.58 10.92 11.41
CA TRP A 191 -11.25 10.61 10.85
C TRP A 191 -11.34 10.12 9.39
N TRP A 192 -12.40 9.38 9.07
CA TRP A 192 -12.59 8.73 7.78
C TRP A 192 -13.53 9.52 6.85
N SER A 193 -14.54 10.19 7.41
CA SER A 193 -15.55 10.93 6.64
C SER A 193 -15.26 12.42 6.49
N ASP A 194 -14.78 13.06 7.56
CA ASP A 194 -14.52 14.50 7.65
C ASP A 194 -13.02 14.78 7.79
N GLY A 195 -12.19 13.73 7.65
CA GLY A 195 -10.74 13.76 7.46
C GLY A 195 -10.50 14.28 6.08
N THR A 196 -10.90 15.52 5.93
CA THR A 196 -10.96 16.22 4.69
C THR A 196 -9.59 16.88 4.49
N GLY A 197 -8.83 16.60 3.44
CA GLY A 197 -9.42 16.17 2.18
C GLY A 197 -10.69 16.96 1.92
N ALA A 198 -10.68 18.29 2.10
CA ALA A 198 -11.68 19.21 1.60
C ALA A 198 -11.15 20.65 1.69
N ALA A 199 -10.47 21.06 0.62
CA ALA A 199 -11.29 21.69 -0.42
C ALA A 199 -11.50 20.63 -1.52
N TRP A 200 -12.56 19.82 -1.44
CA TRP A 200 -13.01 19.06 -2.60
C TRP A 200 -14.22 19.84 -3.07
N GLN A 201 -14.06 20.56 -4.17
CA GLN A 201 -15.17 21.24 -4.80
C GLN A 201 -16.33 20.26 -5.00
N THR A 202 -17.54 20.77 -4.79
CA THR A 202 -18.75 20.23 -5.41
C THR A 202 -18.47 19.92 -6.88
N GLY A 203 -18.32 18.63 -7.23
CA GLY A 203 -17.97 18.19 -8.60
C GLY A 203 -16.93 17.08 -8.69
N THR A 204 -16.09 16.86 -7.66
CA THR A 204 -15.08 15.78 -7.70
C THR A 204 -15.74 14.39 -7.62
N PRO A 205 -15.62 13.52 -8.64
CA PRO A 205 -16.23 12.20 -8.61
C PRO A 205 -15.71 11.33 -7.46
N THR A 206 -16.57 10.53 -6.84
CA THR A 206 -16.24 9.66 -5.69
C THR A 206 -15.07 8.73 -5.95
N TRP A 207 -14.89 8.27 -7.20
CA TRP A 207 -13.79 7.39 -7.60
C TRP A 207 -12.42 8.12 -7.69
N ALA A 208 -12.41 9.44 -7.95
CA ALA A 208 -11.18 10.24 -8.03
C ALA A 208 -10.56 10.55 -6.65
N LYS A 209 -11.38 10.49 -5.59
CA LYS A 209 -10.95 10.74 -4.20
C LYS A 209 -9.95 9.68 -3.70
N SER A 210 -10.13 8.42 -4.10
CA SER A 210 -9.25 7.30 -3.72
C SER A 210 -7.86 7.41 -4.34
N ALA A 211 -7.78 7.74 -5.64
CA ALA A 211 -6.51 7.91 -6.34
C ALA A 211 -5.71 9.09 -5.77
N THR A 212 -6.39 10.19 -5.43
CA THR A 212 -5.71 11.37 -4.87
C THR A 212 -5.18 11.13 -3.46
N GLY A 213 -5.95 10.46 -2.60
CA GLY A 213 -5.47 10.06 -1.28
C GLY A 213 -4.20 9.21 -1.35
N LYS A 214 -4.13 8.27 -2.31
CA LYS A 214 -2.93 7.44 -2.52
C LYS A 214 -1.71 8.24 -2.98
N ALA A 215 -1.88 9.13 -3.95
CA ALA A 215 -0.78 9.95 -4.48
C ALA A 215 -0.16 10.88 -3.41
N VAL A 216 -0.98 11.38 -2.46
CA VAL A 216 -0.50 12.15 -1.31
C VAL A 216 0.27 11.28 -0.32
N THR A 217 -0.24 10.09 0.01
CA THR A 217 0.43 9.15 0.94
C THR A 217 1.84 8.78 0.48
N ILE A 218 2.06 8.62 -0.82
CA ILE A 218 3.36 8.23 -1.38
C ILE A 218 4.26 9.41 -1.75
N GLY A 219 3.88 10.64 -1.36
CA GLY A 219 4.68 11.84 -1.59
C GLY A 219 4.83 12.26 -3.05
N LEU A 220 3.94 11.78 -3.94
CA LEU A 220 3.83 12.25 -5.33
C LEU A 220 2.96 13.50 -5.44
N LEU A 221 2.07 13.76 -4.49
CA LEU A 221 1.33 15.00 -4.36
C LEU A 221 1.53 15.58 -2.97
N GLU A 222 1.60 16.90 -2.87
CA GLU A 222 1.56 17.60 -1.59
C GLU A 222 0.14 17.49 -0.98
N PRO A 223 0.01 17.45 0.36
CA PRO A 223 -1.28 17.48 1.03
C PRO A 223 -2.10 18.71 0.63
N PHE A 224 -3.41 18.52 0.42
CA PHE A 224 -4.33 19.57 0.01
C PHE A 224 -4.32 20.73 1.03
N VAL A 225 -3.78 21.89 0.63
CA VAL A 225 -3.96 23.15 1.36
C VAL A 225 -5.15 23.86 0.71
N ALA A 226 -6.22 24.08 1.47
CA ALA A 226 -7.39 24.80 0.97
C ALA A 226 -6.96 26.15 0.37
N GLY A 227 -7.11 26.30 -0.96
CA GLY A 227 -6.75 27.52 -1.69
C GLY A 227 -5.97 27.34 -3.00
N ASN A 228 -5.51 26.14 -3.36
CA ASN A 228 -4.82 25.90 -4.64
C ASN A 228 -5.19 24.53 -5.24
N ASP A 229 -6.45 24.40 -5.66
CA ASP A 229 -7.02 23.18 -6.29
C ASP A 229 -6.39 22.89 -7.66
N THR A 230 -5.72 23.90 -8.22
CA THR A 230 -5.06 23.89 -9.52
C THR A 230 -3.62 23.40 -9.38
N LEU A 231 -3.25 22.44 -10.21
CA LEU A 231 -1.89 21.93 -10.25
C LEU A 231 -1.02 23.02 -10.86
N GLN A 232 0.05 23.44 -10.19
CA GLN A 232 0.97 24.37 -10.81
C GLN A 232 1.96 23.59 -11.69
N ARG A 233 2.30 24.15 -12.86
CA ARG A 233 3.24 23.52 -13.81
C ARG A 233 4.56 23.11 -13.17
N HIS A 234 5.08 23.90 -12.24
CA HIS A 234 6.33 23.56 -11.55
C HIS A 234 6.19 22.30 -10.68
N GLU A 235 5.03 22.05 -10.09
CA GLU A 235 4.75 20.84 -9.31
C GLU A 235 4.62 19.63 -10.23
N MET A 236 3.87 19.77 -11.33
CA MET A 236 3.76 18.75 -12.38
C MET A 236 5.13 18.32 -12.91
N SER A 237 6.03 19.29 -13.16
CA SER A 237 7.38 19.03 -13.64
C SER A 237 8.20 18.18 -12.67
N VAL A 238 8.12 18.47 -11.36
CA VAL A 238 8.84 17.71 -10.32
C VAL A 238 8.28 16.30 -10.21
N ILE A 239 6.97 16.12 -10.35
CA ILE A 239 6.32 14.80 -10.30
C ILE A 239 6.77 13.93 -11.46
N PHE A 240 6.73 14.45 -12.68
CA PHE A 240 7.18 13.70 -13.85
C PHE A 240 8.68 13.44 -13.86
N ASP A 241 9.48 14.34 -13.28
CA ASP A 241 10.89 14.10 -13.05
C ASP A 241 11.15 12.95 -12.08
N ARG A 242 10.43 12.92 -10.95
CA ARG A 242 10.50 11.83 -9.95
C ARG A 242 10.04 10.49 -10.52
N LEU A 243 9.07 10.51 -11.44
CA LEU A 243 8.61 9.33 -12.16
C LEU A 243 9.56 8.92 -13.31
N GLY A 244 10.62 9.69 -13.55
CA GLY A 244 11.61 9.40 -14.60
C GLY A 244 11.07 9.60 -16.02
N LEU A 245 9.99 10.38 -16.19
CA LEU A 245 9.33 10.61 -17.48
C LEU A 245 9.93 11.78 -18.27
N LEU A 246 10.81 12.57 -17.65
CA LEU A 246 11.51 13.68 -18.29
C LEU A 246 12.91 13.27 -18.72
N TYR A 247 13.13 13.14 -20.03
CA TYR A 247 14.40 12.74 -20.62
C TYR A 247 15.08 13.94 -21.29
N GLY A 248 16.06 14.56 -20.63
CA GLY A 248 16.79 15.71 -21.19
C GLY A 248 17.82 16.31 -20.23
N GLN A 249 18.78 17.07 -20.76
CA GLN A 249 19.64 17.91 -19.92
C GLN A 249 18.86 19.16 -19.49
N PRO A 250 18.97 19.60 -18.22
CA PRO A 250 18.30 20.80 -17.76
C PRO A 250 18.87 22.03 -18.50
N GLN A 251 18.01 22.82 -19.14
CA GLN A 251 18.38 24.11 -19.73
C GLN A 251 18.76 25.13 -18.64
N PRO A 252 19.70 26.06 -18.90
CA PRO A 252 20.02 27.14 -17.96
C PRO A 252 18.81 28.06 -17.70
N ASP A 253 18.74 28.60 -16.48
CA ASP A 253 17.72 29.57 -16.05
C ASP A 253 17.72 30.81 -16.98
N THR A 254 16.69 30.96 -17.83
CA THR A 254 16.51 32.10 -18.74
C THR A 254 15.89 33.34 -18.08
N GLY A 255 15.66 33.31 -16.76
CA GLY A 255 15.13 34.45 -15.99
C GLY A 255 13.60 34.60 -16.00
N GLU A 256 12.85 33.68 -16.63
CA GLU A 256 11.38 33.69 -16.64
C GLU A 256 10.74 32.96 -15.44
N TRP A 257 11.53 32.25 -14.64
CA TRP A 257 11.04 31.51 -13.48
C TRP A 257 10.85 32.49 -12.32
N THR A 258 9.60 32.74 -11.94
CA THR A 258 9.23 33.72 -10.91
C THR A 258 10.07 33.59 -9.63
N THR A 259 10.31 34.74 -8.99
CA THR A 259 10.97 34.87 -7.69
C THR A 259 10.25 34.00 -6.65
N GLY A 260 10.93 32.98 -6.11
CA GLY A 260 10.38 32.03 -5.13
C GLY A 260 10.31 30.57 -5.58
N THR A 261 10.62 30.25 -6.84
CA THR A 261 10.61 28.87 -7.35
C THR A 261 11.81 28.04 -6.81
N PRO A 262 11.59 26.87 -6.17
CA PRO A 262 12.66 26.02 -5.64
C PRO A 262 13.65 25.51 -6.70
N THR A 263 14.92 25.32 -6.32
CA THR A 263 16.01 24.88 -7.23
C THR A 263 15.72 23.56 -7.93
N ALA A 264 15.10 22.59 -7.24
CA ALA A 264 14.71 21.31 -7.83
C ALA A 264 13.65 21.47 -8.93
N SER A 265 12.69 22.37 -8.72
CA SER A 265 11.67 22.70 -9.71
C SER A 265 12.29 23.35 -10.95
N LYS A 266 13.27 24.24 -10.78
CA LYS A 266 13.99 24.86 -11.91
C LYS A 266 14.68 23.83 -12.82
N ALA A 267 15.30 22.81 -12.24
CA ALA A 267 15.96 21.74 -13.01
C ALA A 267 14.95 20.87 -13.78
N ALA A 268 13.84 20.49 -13.14
CA ALA A 268 12.78 19.72 -13.77
C ALA A 268 12.09 20.50 -14.89
N MET A 269 11.78 21.77 -14.65
CA MET A 269 11.20 22.65 -15.67
C MET A 269 12.18 22.86 -16.84
N GLY A 270 13.47 23.05 -16.56
CA GLY A 270 14.52 23.12 -17.60
C GLY A 270 14.61 21.86 -18.47
N ARG A 271 14.24 20.69 -17.94
CA ARG A 271 14.10 19.45 -18.73
C ARG A 271 12.84 19.43 -19.58
N MET A 272 11.72 20.00 -19.11
CA MET A 272 10.50 20.17 -19.92
C MET A 272 10.72 21.11 -21.12
N VAL A 273 11.55 22.15 -20.95
CA VAL A 273 11.94 23.04 -22.05
C VAL A 273 12.77 22.29 -23.10
N SER A 274 13.75 21.50 -22.69
CA SER A 274 14.67 20.84 -23.62
C SER A 274 14.01 19.77 -24.48
N ILE A 275 12.89 19.20 -24.02
CA ILE A 275 12.06 18.26 -24.78
C ILE A 275 11.04 18.94 -25.71
N GLY A 276 10.99 20.28 -25.74
CA GLY A 276 10.20 21.06 -26.70
C GLY A 276 8.70 21.15 -26.37
N TYR A 277 8.29 20.77 -25.16
CA TYR A 277 6.88 20.81 -24.73
C TYR A 277 6.51 22.10 -24.00
N TRP A 278 7.48 22.99 -23.76
CA TRP A 278 7.25 24.30 -23.16
C TRP A 278 7.66 25.41 -24.14
N SER A 279 6.75 26.38 -24.35
CA SER A 279 7.03 27.62 -25.08
C SER A 279 6.98 28.79 -24.10
N PRO A 280 8.07 29.55 -23.91
CA PRO A 280 8.08 30.71 -23.02
C PRO A 280 7.11 31.82 -23.45
N THR A 281 6.74 31.86 -24.74
CA THR A 281 5.75 32.82 -25.26
C THR A 281 4.31 32.53 -24.82
N TRP A 282 4.04 31.39 -24.18
CA TRP A 282 2.71 30.97 -23.70
C TRP A 282 2.60 31.02 -22.16
N ALA A 283 3.49 31.80 -21.53
CA ALA A 283 3.47 32.08 -20.11
C ALA A 283 2.23 32.93 -19.76
N GLY A 284 1.08 32.29 -19.61
CA GLY A 284 -0.14 32.95 -19.17
C GLY A 284 -1.47 32.23 -19.42
N SER A 285 -1.52 31.14 -20.18
CA SER A 285 -2.77 30.37 -20.34
C SER A 285 -2.76 29.04 -19.59
N ASP A 286 -3.84 28.79 -18.86
CA ASP A 286 -4.04 27.67 -17.94
C ASP A 286 -4.22 26.32 -18.69
N ASP A 287 -4.62 26.40 -19.96
CA ASP A 287 -4.97 25.30 -20.86
C ASP A 287 -3.78 24.41 -21.27
N VAL A 288 -2.55 24.93 -21.17
CA VAL A 288 -1.34 24.26 -21.70
C VAL A 288 -0.95 23.01 -20.89
N GLN A 289 -1.37 22.92 -19.62
CA GLN A 289 -0.95 21.83 -18.73
C GLN A 289 -1.48 20.46 -19.15
N ARG A 290 -2.72 20.37 -19.66
CA ARG A 290 -3.29 19.11 -20.15
C ARG A 290 -2.61 18.63 -21.44
N TYR A 291 -2.22 19.56 -22.30
CA TYR A 291 -1.46 19.26 -23.52
C TYR A 291 -0.05 18.76 -23.20
N GLU A 292 0.65 19.44 -22.30
CA GLU A 292 1.98 19.07 -21.81
C GLU A 292 1.97 17.67 -21.18
N MET A 293 1.02 17.41 -20.26
CA MET A 293 0.87 16.09 -19.64
C MET A 293 0.59 15.00 -20.67
N SER A 294 -0.36 15.22 -21.59
CA SER A 294 -0.70 14.22 -22.61
C SER A 294 0.46 13.92 -23.55
N ALA A 295 1.27 14.92 -23.91
CA ALA A 295 2.45 14.72 -24.75
C ALA A 295 3.56 13.93 -24.03
N ILE A 296 3.78 14.20 -22.74
CA ILE A 296 4.74 13.45 -21.90
C ILE A 296 4.33 11.99 -21.81
N LEU A 297 3.04 11.73 -21.57
CA LEU A 297 2.49 10.37 -21.47
C LEU A 297 2.50 9.63 -22.81
N ASP A 298 2.18 10.30 -23.92
CA ASP A 298 2.22 9.71 -25.27
C ASP A 298 3.62 9.21 -25.61
N ARG A 299 4.64 10.03 -25.30
CA ARG A 299 6.04 9.73 -25.61
C ARG A 299 6.65 8.68 -24.69
N ALA A 300 6.18 8.61 -23.45
CA ALA A 300 6.52 7.53 -22.53
C ALA A 300 5.78 6.21 -22.85
N GLY A 301 4.95 6.19 -23.91
CA GLY A 301 4.29 4.97 -24.39
C GLY A 301 2.99 4.63 -23.66
N PHE A 302 2.47 5.53 -22.83
CA PHE A 302 1.30 5.27 -21.99
C PHE A 302 -0.05 5.49 -22.68
N LEU A 303 -0.08 6.05 -23.90
CA LEU A 303 -1.32 6.32 -24.63
C LEU A 303 -1.48 5.35 -25.82
N PRO A 304 -2.14 4.19 -25.65
CA PRO A 304 -2.38 3.25 -26.74
C PRO A 304 -3.45 3.79 -27.71
N GLY A 305 -3.28 3.49 -29.00
CA GLY A 305 -4.34 3.64 -30.00
C GLY A 305 -4.30 4.91 -30.88
N GLN A 306 -5.20 4.93 -31.86
CA GLN A 306 -5.39 6.03 -32.80
C GLN A 306 -6.14 7.20 -32.13
N PRO A 307 -5.78 8.46 -32.43
CA PRO A 307 -6.45 9.62 -31.84
C PRO A 307 -7.94 9.66 -32.22
N VAL A 308 -8.82 9.92 -31.24
CA VAL A 308 -10.23 10.27 -31.49
C VAL A 308 -10.41 11.79 -31.55
N ALA A 309 -11.43 12.26 -32.26
CA ALA A 309 -11.76 13.69 -32.26
C ALA A 309 -12.22 14.13 -30.85
N ALA A 310 -11.41 14.95 -30.18
CA ALA A 310 -11.80 15.59 -28.93
C ALA A 310 -12.63 16.86 -29.22
N SER A 311 -13.81 16.97 -28.63
CA SER A 311 -14.82 18.01 -28.91
C SER A 311 -14.80 19.21 -27.94
N GLY A 312 -13.71 19.40 -27.21
CA GLY A 312 -13.55 20.49 -26.25
C GLY A 312 -13.38 21.88 -26.89
N THR A 313 -13.50 22.93 -26.07
CA THR A 313 -13.07 24.29 -26.44
C THR A 313 -11.56 24.33 -26.57
N TRP A 314 -11.07 24.79 -27.74
CA TRP A 314 -9.65 24.95 -28.03
C TRP A 314 -9.27 26.42 -27.97
N GLU A 315 -8.10 26.73 -27.41
CA GLU A 315 -7.56 28.08 -27.47
C GLU A 315 -7.23 28.49 -28.91
N THR A 316 -7.33 29.79 -29.17
CA THR A 316 -6.93 30.32 -30.47
C THR A 316 -5.42 30.17 -30.63
N GLY A 317 -4.98 29.37 -31.62
CA GLY A 317 -3.56 29.12 -31.88
C GLY A 317 -3.02 27.78 -31.36
N THR A 318 -3.88 26.89 -30.85
CA THR A 318 -3.45 25.53 -30.46
C THR A 318 -2.82 24.77 -31.64
N PRO A 319 -1.62 24.18 -31.48
CA PRO A 319 -0.94 23.44 -32.54
C PRO A 319 -1.63 22.11 -32.86
N SER A 320 -1.55 21.70 -34.13
CA SER A 320 -2.12 20.43 -34.61
C SER A 320 -1.62 19.19 -33.87
N TRP A 321 -0.37 19.20 -33.36
CA TRP A 321 0.16 18.10 -32.55
C TRP A 321 -0.58 17.95 -31.22
N ALA A 322 -1.02 19.05 -30.59
CA ALA A 322 -1.74 19.05 -29.32
C ALA A 322 -3.12 18.41 -29.48
N HIS A 323 -3.81 18.68 -30.59
CA HIS A 323 -5.06 18.01 -30.94
C HIS A 323 -4.90 16.49 -31.06
N THR A 324 -3.77 16.04 -31.61
CA THR A 324 -3.49 14.62 -31.82
C THR A 324 -3.25 13.89 -30.51
N VAL A 325 -2.34 14.39 -29.66
CA VAL A 325 -2.03 13.75 -28.36
C VAL A 325 -3.23 13.78 -27.42
N MET A 326 -4.04 14.85 -27.48
CA MET A 326 -5.26 14.92 -26.69
C MET A 326 -6.32 13.92 -27.14
N GLY A 327 -6.48 13.73 -28.45
CA GLY A 327 -7.33 12.69 -29.00
C GLY A 327 -6.93 11.30 -28.51
N ARG A 328 -5.62 11.04 -28.34
CA ARG A 328 -5.12 9.78 -27.78
C ARG A 328 -5.39 9.66 -26.29
N ALA A 329 -5.20 10.73 -25.51
CA ALA A 329 -5.51 10.72 -24.08
C ALA A 329 -7.01 10.55 -23.79
N VAL A 330 -7.89 11.15 -24.61
CA VAL A 330 -9.34 10.92 -24.56
C VAL A 330 -9.69 9.48 -24.97
N SER A 331 -9.04 8.93 -26.01
CA SER A 331 -9.22 7.53 -26.43
C SER A 331 -8.80 6.54 -25.33
N ALA A 332 -7.73 6.88 -24.60
CA ALA A 332 -7.25 6.13 -23.43
C ALA A 332 -8.13 6.35 -22.17
N GLY A 333 -9.19 7.16 -22.28
CA GLY A 333 -10.12 7.45 -21.20
C GLY A 333 -9.52 8.30 -20.07
N LEU A 334 -8.41 8.99 -20.31
CA LEU A 334 -7.76 9.83 -19.31
C LEU A 334 -8.52 11.14 -19.07
N PHE A 335 -9.18 11.66 -20.11
CA PHE A 335 -10.02 12.86 -20.04
C PHE A 335 -11.38 12.60 -20.67
N SER A 336 -12.38 13.41 -20.29
CA SER A 336 -13.69 13.35 -20.93
C SER A 336 -13.61 13.92 -22.36
N LYS A 337 -14.50 13.45 -23.24
CA LYS A 337 -14.66 14.01 -24.60
C LYS A 337 -15.20 15.45 -24.60
N ASP A 338 -15.85 15.85 -23.50
CA ASP A 338 -16.56 17.12 -23.32
C ASP A 338 -15.83 18.00 -22.29
N TRP A 339 -14.49 17.97 -22.29
CA TRP A 339 -13.73 18.84 -21.41
C TRP A 339 -14.04 20.31 -21.71
N GLN A 340 -13.76 21.22 -20.78
CA GLN A 340 -13.78 22.66 -21.05
C GLN A 340 -12.33 23.15 -20.98
N GLY A 341 -11.86 23.80 -22.06
CA GLY A 341 -10.47 24.24 -22.21
C GLY A 341 -10.03 25.17 -21.08
N ASN A 342 -10.93 26.07 -20.65
CA ASN A 342 -10.64 27.22 -19.79
C ASN A 342 -10.45 26.93 -18.28
N ASP A 343 -10.42 25.66 -17.85
CA ASP A 343 -10.26 25.32 -16.44
C ASP A 343 -8.84 24.78 -16.19
N ASP A 344 -8.10 25.32 -15.23
CA ASP A 344 -6.80 24.79 -14.80
C ASP A 344 -6.81 23.26 -14.60
N LEU A 345 -5.72 22.57 -14.96
CA LEU A 345 -5.54 21.13 -14.66
C LEU A 345 -5.61 20.94 -13.15
N GLN A 346 -6.60 20.19 -12.68
CA GLN A 346 -6.81 20.00 -11.26
C GLN A 346 -5.89 18.88 -10.74
N ARG A 347 -5.41 19.00 -9.50
CA ARG A 347 -4.52 17.97 -8.91
C ARG A 347 -5.16 16.57 -8.87
N TYR A 348 -6.49 16.50 -8.72
CA TYR A 348 -7.22 15.22 -8.75
C TYR A 348 -7.23 14.59 -10.14
N GLU A 349 -7.21 15.39 -11.22
CA GLU A 349 -7.14 14.88 -12.59
C GLU A 349 -5.80 14.17 -12.82
N LEU A 350 -4.69 14.75 -12.32
CA LEU A 350 -3.38 14.07 -12.35
C LEU A 350 -3.39 12.77 -11.54
N ALA A 351 -3.96 12.78 -10.32
CA ALA A 351 -4.04 11.56 -9.51
C ALA A 351 -4.87 10.45 -10.19
N VAL A 352 -5.97 10.83 -10.85
CA VAL A 352 -6.78 9.94 -11.68
C VAL A 352 -5.97 9.33 -12.81
N VAL A 353 -5.18 10.15 -13.51
CA VAL A 353 -4.31 9.70 -14.59
C VAL A 353 -3.24 8.73 -14.06
N LEU A 354 -2.55 9.07 -12.97
CA LEU A 354 -1.56 8.19 -12.33
C LEU A 354 -2.18 6.88 -11.82
N GLY A 355 -3.42 6.91 -11.33
CA GLY A 355 -4.17 5.73 -10.92
C GLY A 355 -4.57 4.83 -12.10
N ARG A 356 -5.03 5.42 -13.21
CA ARG A 356 -5.38 4.70 -14.45
C ARG A 356 -4.15 4.13 -15.16
N LEU A 357 -3.00 4.80 -15.04
CA LEU A 357 -1.71 4.33 -15.53
C LEU A 357 -1.01 3.35 -14.57
N ASN A 358 -1.72 2.85 -13.55
CA ASN A 358 -1.23 1.86 -12.58
C ASN A 358 -0.03 2.30 -11.73
N LEU A 359 0.31 3.59 -11.70
CA LEU A 359 1.47 4.13 -10.97
C LEU A 359 1.24 4.26 -9.45
N LEU A 360 0.00 4.09 -8.98
CA LEU A 360 -0.41 4.28 -7.57
C LEU A 360 -0.85 2.97 -6.84
N ARG A 361 -0.40 1.79 -7.29
CA ARG A 361 -0.87 0.50 -6.73
C ARG A 361 -0.28 0.20 -5.34
N SER A 362 -1.15 -0.14 -4.38
CA SER A 362 -0.84 -0.36 -2.95
C SER A 362 -0.02 -1.63 -2.63
N TRP A 363 -0.04 -2.64 -3.50
CA TRP A 363 0.67 -3.90 -3.24
C TRP A 363 2.20 -3.77 -3.39
N ARG A 364 2.70 -2.71 -4.05
CA ARG A 364 4.15 -2.49 -4.23
C ARG A 364 4.89 -2.18 -2.92
N GLU A 365 4.22 -1.61 -1.92
CA GLU A 365 4.85 -1.15 -0.66
C GLU A 365 5.27 -2.27 0.32
N GLY A 366 5.09 -3.54 -0.04
CA GLY A 366 5.56 -4.69 0.74
C GLY A 366 6.02 -5.87 -0.11
N THR A 367 6.15 -5.67 -1.42
CA THR A 367 6.55 -6.75 -2.33
C THR A 367 8.07 -6.86 -2.37
N PRO A 368 8.65 -8.05 -2.11
CA PRO A 368 10.08 -8.26 -2.26
C PRO A 368 10.55 -7.88 -3.66
N THR A 369 11.72 -7.25 -3.77
CA THR A 369 12.28 -6.76 -5.05
C THR A 369 12.36 -7.84 -6.14
N TRP A 370 12.55 -9.10 -5.75
CA TRP A 370 12.58 -10.25 -6.67
C TRP A 370 11.22 -10.62 -7.28
N ALA A 371 10.10 -10.15 -6.69
CA ALA A 371 8.74 -10.46 -7.13
C ALA A 371 7.99 -9.26 -7.73
N VAL A 372 8.52 -8.04 -7.60
CA VAL A 372 7.81 -6.80 -8.00
C VAL A 372 7.41 -6.80 -9.48
N SER A 373 8.31 -7.24 -10.36
CA SER A 373 8.01 -7.27 -11.80
C SER A 373 6.86 -8.23 -12.10
N SER A 374 6.99 -9.49 -11.68
CA SER A 374 6.00 -10.53 -11.95
C SER A 374 4.65 -10.31 -11.28
N MET A 375 4.63 -9.71 -10.08
CA MET A 375 3.39 -9.27 -9.47
C MET A 375 2.73 -8.12 -10.22
N THR A 376 3.52 -7.22 -10.83
CA THR A 376 2.97 -6.16 -11.69
C THR A 376 2.25 -6.78 -12.86
N ASN A 377 2.92 -7.67 -13.59
CA ASN A 377 2.37 -8.33 -14.76
C ASN A 377 1.14 -9.18 -14.38
N ALA A 378 1.20 -9.98 -13.31
CA ALA A 378 0.06 -10.78 -12.86
C ALA A 378 -1.16 -9.93 -12.50
N VAL A 379 -0.98 -8.72 -11.96
CA VAL A 379 -2.09 -7.81 -11.67
C VAL A 379 -2.57 -7.08 -12.93
N ASP A 380 -1.66 -6.68 -13.81
CA ASP A 380 -1.99 -5.99 -15.07
C ASP A 380 -2.81 -6.88 -16.01
N HIS A 381 -2.49 -8.18 -16.05
CA HIS A 381 -3.24 -9.19 -16.82
C HIS A 381 -4.50 -9.71 -16.09
N GLY A 382 -4.86 -9.13 -14.93
CA GLY A 382 -6.05 -9.53 -14.18
C GLY A 382 -5.98 -10.93 -13.56
N LEU A 383 -4.80 -11.56 -13.56
CA LEU A 383 -4.58 -12.87 -12.93
C LEU A 383 -4.71 -12.75 -11.40
N LEU A 384 -4.04 -11.76 -10.80
CA LEU A 384 -4.04 -11.47 -9.37
C LEU A 384 -4.69 -10.10 -9.06
N SER A 385 -5.25 -9.96 -7.86
CA SER A 385 -5.83 -8.68 -7.40
C SER A 385 -4.79 -7.82 -6.68
N ALA A 386 -4.79 -6.52 -6.98
CA ALA A 386 -3.99 -5.50 -6.30
C ALA A 386 -4.35 -5.28 -4.83
N GLU A 387 -5.50 -5.81 -4.37
CA GLU A 387 -6.05 -5.59 -3.03
C GLU A 387 -5.68 -6.68 -2.03
N VAL A 388 -5.15 -7.81 -2.49
CA VAL A 388 -4.83 -8.95 -1.65
C VAL A 388 -3.30 -9.05 -1.43
N PRO A 389 -2.83 -9.23 -0.19
CA PRO A 389 -1.39 -9.33 0.10
C PRO A 389 -0.72 -10.45 -0.69
N GLY A 390 0.43 -10.17 -1.31
CA GLY A 390 1.13 -11.18 -2.10
C GLY A 390 1.91 -12.21 -1.28
N ASN A 391 2.04 -12.01 0.03
CA ASN A 391 2.62 -12.99 0.96
C ASN A 391 1.62 -14.06 1.43
N ASP A 392 0.34 -13.93 1.08
CA ASP A 392 -0.66 -14.93 1.42
C ASP A 392 -0.35 -16.24 0.66
N VAL A 393 -0.46 -17.35 1.39
CA VAL A 393 -0.25 -18.69 0.87
C VAL A 393 -1.42 -19.08 -0.02
N LEU A 394 -1.11 -19.69 -1.16
CA LEU A 394 -2.12 -20.20 -2.08
C LEU A 394 -2.79 -21.46 -1.54
N GLU A 395 -4.10 -21.50 -1.70
CA GLU A 395 -4.92 -22.70 -1.54
C GLU A 395 -5.08 -23.43 -2.88
N ARG A 396 -5.43 -24.72 -2.85
CA ARG A 396 -5.56 -25.52 -4.08
C ARG A 396 -6.72 -25.03 -4.95
N ASP A 397 -7.80 -24.58 -4.33
CA ASP A 397 -8.98 -24.02 -5.00
C ASP A 397 -8.69 -22.64 -5.61
N GLU A 398 -7.93 -21.78 -4.93
CA GLU A 398 -7.39 -20.54 -5.50
C GLU A 398 -6.51 -20.84 -6.71
N THR A 399 -5.59 -21.81 -6.57
CA THR A 399 -4.73 -22.23 -7.68
C THR A 399 -5.54 -22.70 -8.88
N ALA A 400 -6.63 -23.43 -8.66
CA ALA A 400 -7.52 -23.86 -9.75
C ALA A 400 -8.16 -22.66 -10.46
N VAL A 401 -8.58 -21.62 -9.73
CA VAL A 401 -9.10 -20.37 -10.33
C VAL A 401 -8.03 -19.63 -11.12
N LEU A 402 -6.79 -19.56 -10.62
CA LEU A 402 -5.69 -18.92 -11.34
C LEU A 402 -5.35 -19.66 -12.64
N LEU A 403 -5.34 -21.00 -12.61
CA LEU A 403 -5.16 -21.82 -13.82
C LEU A 403 -6.30 -21.63 -14.83
N ASP A 404 -7.54 -21.50 -14.36
CA ASP A 404 -8.70 -21.23 -15.22
C ASP A 404 -8.60 -19.84 -15.88
N ARG A 405 -8.16 -18.82 -15.13
CA ARG A 405 -7.91 -17.46 -15.65
C ARG A 405 -6.81 -17.42 -16.71
N LEU A 406 -5.78 -18.27 -16.54
CA LEU A 406 -4.73 -18.48 -17.54
C LEU A 406 -5.20 -19.33 -18.74
N ALA A 407 -6.48 -19.74 -18.78
CA ALA A 407 -7.06 -20.62 -19.80
C ALA A 407 -6.35 -21.99 -19.90
N LEU A 408 -5.76 -22.47 -18.81
CA LEU A 408 -5.08 -23.77 -18.74
C LEU A 408 -6.02 -24.93 -18.41
N LEU A 409 -7.26 -24.62 -18.01
CA LEU A 409 -8.31 -25.60 -17.75
C LEU A 409 -9.32 -25.63 -18.91
N THR A 410 -9.34 -26.74 -19.64
CA THR A 410 -10.17 -26.96 -20.83
C THR A 410 -11.35 -27.90 -20.57
N ALA A 411 -11.33 -28.65 -19.47
CA ALA A 411 -12.43 -29.51 -19.09
C ALA A 411 -13.69 -28.73 -18.70
N SER A 412 -14.87 -29.35 -18.82
CA SER A 412 -16.13 -28.76 -18.32
C SER A 412 -16.25 -28.89 -16.79
N ALA A 413 -16.99 -27.98 -16.15
CA ALA A 413 -17.21 -27.94 -14.70
C ALA A 413 -18.23 -29.00 -14.22
N THR A 414 -17.98 -30.28 -14.49
CA THR A 414 -18.82 -31.42 -14.08
C THR A 414 -17.94 -32.61 -13.68
N ALA A 415 -17.12 -32.43 -12.66
CA ALA A 415 -16.29 -33.49 -12.10
C ALA A 415 -17.13 -34.52 -11.31
N PRO A 416 -16.66 -35.76 -11.15
CA PRO A 416 -17.23 -36.69 -10.19
C PRO A 416 -17.14 -36.14 -8.76
N SER A 417 -18.13 -36.49 -7.92
CA SER A 417 -18.13 -36.16 -6.50
C SER A 417 -16.89 -36.73 -5.81
N GLY A 418 -16.31 -35.96 -4.88
CA GLY A 418 -15.12 -36.37 -4.14
C GLY A 418 -14.80 -35.43 -2.99
N ASN A 419 -13.69 -35.69 -2.29
CA ASN A 419 -13.28 -34.87 -1.14
C ASN A 419 -12.89 -33.45 -1.53
N TRP A 420 -12.67 -33.18 -2.82
CA TRP A 420 -12.37 -31.84 -3.33
C TRP A 420 -13.51 -30.87 -3.08
N GLU A 421 -14.74 -31.34 -2.91
CA GLU A 421 -15.89 -30.49 -2.53
C GLU A 421 -15.77 -30.00 -1.08
N ASN A 422 -15.04 -30.71 -0.23
CA ASN A 422 -14.89 -30.35 1.17
C ASN A 422 -13.96 -29.14 1.31
N GLY A 423 -14.44 -28.11 1.99
CA GLY A 423 -13.69 -26.88 2.26
C GLY A 423 -13.52 -25.95 1.05
N THR A 424 -13.69 -26.42 -0.19
CA THR A 424 -13.60 -25.56 -1.38
C THR A 424 -14.57 -24.40 -1.29
N HIS A 425 -14.05 -23.20 -1.48
CA HIS A 425 -14.86 -22.00 -1.45
C HIS A 425 -15.84 -21.94 -2.64
N ASP A 426 -17.05 -21.44 -2.40
CA ASP A 426 -18.12 -21.34 -3.43
C ASP A 426 -17.65 -20.67 -4.72
N TRP A 427 -16.79 -19.65 -4.62
CA TRP A 427 -16.25 -18.92 -5.76
C TRP A 427 -15.25 -19.73 -6.61
N ALA A 428 -14.70 -20.82 -6.06
CA ALA A 428 -13.69 -21.65 -6.70
C ALA A 428 -14.24 -22.99 -7.22
N VAL A 429 -15.44 -23.41 -6.82
CA VAL A 429 -16.02 -24.74 -7.12
C VAL A 429 -15.99 -25.06 -8.61
N GLN A 430 -16.31 -24.09 -9.49
CA GLN A 430 -16.31 -24.32 -10.94
C GLN A 430 -14.91 -24.64 -11.47
N SER A 431 -13.93 -23.80 -11.15
CA SER A 431 -12.55 -23.99 -11.62
C SER A 431 -11.91 -25.24 -11.00
N MET A 432 -12.19 -25.51 -9.73
CA MET A 432 -11.75 -26.74 -9.06
C MET A 432 -12.34 -27.99 -9.73
N SER A 433 -13.63 -27.95 -10.08
CA SER A 433 -14.27 -29.03 -10.82
C SER A 433 -13.60 -29.27 -12.17
N LYS A 434 -13.28 -28.21 -12.92
CA LYS A 434 -12.52 -28.36 -14.18
C LYS A 434 -11.15 -28.99 -13.94
N ALA A 435 -10.41 -28.52 -12.93
CA ALA A 435 -9.07 -29.02 -12.60
C ALA A 435 -9.07 -30.50 -12.20
N VAL A 436 -10.06 -30.94 -11.41
CA VAL A 436 -10.22 -32.36 -11.04
C VAL A 436 -10.60 -33.20 -12.25
N LYS A 437 -11.54 -32.72 -13.09
CA LYS A 437 -11.96 -33.44 -14.31
C LYS A 437 -10.81 -33.58 -15.31
N GLN A 438 -9.94 -32.59 -15.42
CA GLN A 438 -8.75 -32.60 -16.26
C GLN A 438 -7.59 -33.42 -15.66
N GLY A 439 -7.72 -33.89 -14.41
CA GLY A 439 -6.69 -34.65 -13.72
C GLY A 439 -5.53 -33.81 -13.19
N ILE A 440 -5.67 -32.47 -13.18
CA ILE A 440 -4.70 -31.56 -12.55
C ILE A 440 -4.67 -31.78 -11.04
N TRP A 441 -5.85 -31.88 -10.43
CA TRP A 441 -6.03 -32.26 -9.03
C TRP A 441 -6.69 -33.64 -8.92
N ALA A 442 -6.36 -34.42 -7.90
CA ALA A 442 -6.98 -35.73 -7.68
C ALA A 442 -8.34 -35.59 -6.96
N SER A 443 -9.30 -36.47 -7.21
CA SER A 443 -10.65 -36.36 -6.64
C SER A 443 -10.72 -36.47 -5.10
N HIS A 444 -9.65 -36.94 -4.45
CA HIS A 444 -9.58 -37.13 -3.00
C HIS A 444 -8.87 -35.98 -2.23
N ILE A 445 -8.38 -34.95 -2.93
CA ILE A 445 -7.73 -33.79 -2.27
C ILE A 445 -8.77 -32.87 -1.61
N GLU A 446 -8.38 -32.08 -0.61
CA GLU A 446 -9.21 -31.01 -0.02
C GLU A 446 -8.87 -29.67 -0.69
N GLY A 447 -9.87 -28.89 -1.08
CA GLY A 447 -9.63 -27.70 -1.93
C GLY A 447 -9.10 -26.46 -1.21
N SER A 448 -9.56 -26.19 0.01
CA SER A 448 -9.10 -25.06 0.83
C SER A 448 -7.76 -25.29 1.52
N ALA A 449 -7.13 -26.45 1.31
CA ALA A 449 -5.83 -26.71 1.87
C ALA A 449 -4.74 -25.99 1.05
N THR A 450 -3.68 -25.59 1.75
CA THR A 450 -2.57 -24.84 1.16
C THR A 450 -1.73 -25.69 0.21
N VAL A 451 -1.14 -25.03 -0.79
CA VAL A 451 -0.32 -25.65 -1.82
C VAL A 451 1.15 -25.65 -1.42
N THR A 452 1.78 -26.82 -1.51
CA THR A 452 3.22 -26.97 -1.39
C THR A 452 3.92 -26.87 -2.74
N ARG A 453 5.23 -26.62 -2.75
CA ARG A 453 6.03 -26.66 -3.99
C ARG A 453 6.01 -28.02 -4.67
N TYR A 454 5.95 -29.12 -3.92
CA TYR A 454 5.79 -30.47 -4.49
C TYR A 454 4.50 -30.57 -5.32
N GLU A 455 3.40 -30.05 -4.80
CA GLU A 455 2.12 -30.06 -5.51
C GLU A 455 2.15 -29.13 -6.72
N LEU A 456 2.73 -27.94 -6.60
CA LEU A 456 2.88 -27.04 -7.74
C LEU A 456 3.75 -27.66 -8.84
N ALA A 457 4.85 -28.34 -8.49
CA ALA A 457 5.67 -29.07 -9.47
C ALA A 457 4.84 -30.12 -10.23
N VAL A 458 4.03 -30.92 -9.52
CA VAL A 458 3.16 -31.93 -10.13
C VAL A 458 2.07 -31.30 -11.00
N VAL A 459 1.50 -30.16 -10.60
CA VAL A 459 0.53 -29.41 -11.39
C VAL A 459 1.16 -28.94 -12.71
N LEU A 460 2.35 -28.32 -12.65
CA LEU A 460 3.06 -27.86 -13.84
C LEU A 460 3.49 -29.01 -14.76
N ASP A 461 3.88 -30.14 -14.18
CA ASP A 461 4.19 -31.36 -14.91
C ASP A 461 2.98 -31.89 -15.69
N ARG A 462 1.82 -31.97 -15.03
CA ARG A 462 0.55 -32.41 -15.64
C ARG A 462 0.03 -31.46 -16.71
N LEU A 463 0.32 -30.16 -16.58
CA LEU A 463 0.04 -29.15 -17.58
C LEU A 463 1.02 -29.20 -18.76
N GLY A 464 2.09 -29.99 -18.66
CA GLY A 464 3.07 -30.16 -19.71
C GLY A 464 4.13 -29.06 -19.80
N PHE A 465 4.26 -28.22 -18.77
CA PHE A 465 5.28 -27.15 -18.76
C PHE A 465 6.69 -27.67 -18.46
N LEU A 466 6.79 -28.81 -17.78
CA LEU A 466 8.07 -29.38 -17.35
C LEU A 466 8.59 -30.39 -18.36
N THR A 467 8.92 -29.92 -19.57
CA THR A 467 9.46 -30.79 -20.63
C THR A 467 10.96 -30.98 -20.46
N GLY A 468 11.36 -32.16 -19.95
CA GLY A 468 12.76 -32.48 -19.71
C GLY A 468 12.95 -33.84 -19.05
N GLN A 469 14.17 -34.39 -19.09
CA GLN A 469 14.48 -35.58 -18.30
C GLN A 469 14.50 -35.19 -16.82
N SER A 470 13.85 -36.01 -15.98
CA SER A 470 13.97 -35.84 -14.53
C SER A 470 15.42 -36.10 -14.15
N ILE A 471 16.03 -35.15 -13.45
CA ILE A 471 17.40 -35.28 -12.96
C ILE A 471 17.39 -35.83 -11.54
N ALA A 472 18.29 -36.77 -11.25
CA ALA A 472 18.60 -37.12 -9.86
C ALA A 472 19.31 -35.92 -9.22
N VAL A 473 18.62 -35.22 -8.32
CA VAL A 473 19.21 -34.08 -7.60
C VAL A 473 19.91 -34.65 -6.37
N SER A 474 21.17 -35.08 -6.53
CA SER A 474 21.92 -35.68 -5.42
C SER A 474 22.09 -34.70 -4.25
N GLY A 475 21.61 -35.07 -3.05
CA GLY A 475 21.76 -34.28 -1.83
C GLY A 475 20.68 -34.55 -0.77
N THR A 476 20.64 -33.75 0.30
CA THR A 476 19.64 -33.82 1.39
C THR A 476 18.18 -33.63 0.93
N TRP A 477 17.97 -33.26 -0.33
CA TRP A 477 16.68 -33.03 -1.01
C TRP A 477 15.95 -34.31 -1.41
N GLU A 478 16.71 -35.31 -1.87
CA GLU A 478 16.18 -36.61 -2.27
C GLU A 478 15.67 -37.37 -1.04
N ILE A 479 16.31 -37.13 0.12
CA ILE A 479 15.95 -37.68 1.42
C ILE A 479 14.75 -36.90 1.98
N GLY A 480 13.54 -37.32 1.60
CA GLY A 480 12.29 -36.77 2.13
C GLY A 480 11.30 -36.28 1.07
N THR A 481 11.69 -36.24 -0.20
CA THR A 481 10.75 -35.98 -1.30
C THR A 481 9.79 -37.19 -1.42
N PRO A 482 8.46 -36.98 -1.37
CA PRO A 482 7.51 -38.07 -1.54
C PRO A 482 7.64 -38.71 -2.93
N SER A 483 7.49 -40.03 -3.00
CA SER A 483 7.61 -40.78 -4.27
C SER A 483 6.67 -40.27 -5.37
N TRP A 484 5.50 -39.75 -5.01
CA TRP A 484 4.52 -39.19 -5.96
C TRP A 484 4.95 -37.86 -6.58
N ALA A 485 5.85 -37.11 -5.93
CA ALA A 485 6.33 -35.80 -6.39
C ALA A 485 7.73 -35.84 -7.01
N HIS A 486 8.47 -36.95 -6.78
CA HIS A 486 9.89 -37.06 -7.06
C HIS A 486 10.26 -36.67 -8.50
N ASP A 487 9.60 -37.29 -9.47
CA ASP A 487 9.92 -37.07 -10.89
C ASP A 487 9.58 -35.65 -11.36
N ALA A 488 8.42 -35.13 -10.94
CA ALA A 488 7.96 -33.78 -11.28
C ALA A 488 8.87 -32.72 -10.66
N MET A 489 9.30 -32.91 -9.42
CA MET A 489 10.24 -32.00 -8.75
C MET A 489 11.61 -32.00 -9.44
N GLY A 490 12.12 -33.18 -9.82
CA GLY A 490 13.35 -33.30 -10.61
C GLY A 490 13.26 -32.56 -11.94
N ARG A 491 12.12 -32.64 -12.64
CA ARG A 491 11.88 -31.88 -13.87
C ARG A 491 11.73 -30.38 -13.63
N ALA A 492 11.05 -29.96 -12.56
CA ALA A 492 10.90 -28.55 -12.20
C ALA A 492 12.24 -27.87 -11.91
N VAL A 493 13.14 -28.58 -11.21
CA VAL A 493 14.51 -28.10 -10.97
C VAL A 493 15.31 -28.08 -12.27
N SER A 494 15.19 -29.11 -13.12
CA SER A 494 15.85 -29.12 -14.42
C SER A 494 15.39 -28.00 -15.34
N ALA A 495 14.10 -27.64 -15.28
CA ALA A 495 13.50 -26.56 -16.07
C ALA A 495 13.79 -25.16 -15.47
N GLY A 496 14.48 -25.07 -14.35
CA GLY A 496 14.79 -23.80 -13.69
C GLY A 496 13.60 -23.12 -13.01
N VAL A 497 12.47 -23.83 -12.85
CA VAL A 497 11.28 -23.34 -12.15
C VAL A 497 11.57 -23.22 -10.65
N PHE A 498 12.25 -24.21 -10.08
CA PHE A 498 12.72 -24.18 -8.68
C PHE A 498 14.24 -24.33 -8.61
N SER A 499 14.86 -23.64 -7.64
CA SER A 499 16.31 -23.73 -7.42
C SER A 499 16.69 -25.01 -6.66
N ARG A 500 17.92 -25.53 -6.85
CA ARG A 500 18.44 -26.75 -6.19
C ARG A 500 18.51 -26.72 -4.66
N GLY A 501 18.12 -25.62 -4.00
CA GLY A 501 18.14 -25.44 -2.54
C GLY A 501 16.77 -25.16 -1.92
N TRP A 502 15.65 -25.39 -2.62
CA TRP A 502 14.31 -24.95 -2.24
C TRP A 502 13.39 -26.04 -1.68
N ARG A 503 12.85 -25.85 -0.46
CA ARG A 503 12.07 -26.86 0.31
C ARG A 503 10.78 -27.19 -0.40
N GLY A 504 10.63 -28.45 -0.83
CA GLY A 504 9.48 -28.88 -1.60
C GLY A 504 8.20 -28.93 -0.77
N ASP A 505 8.34 -29.09 0.55
CA ASP A 505 7.29 -29.00 1.54
C ASP A 505 6.96 -27.55 1.97
N ASP A 506 7.73 -26.56 1.51
CA ASP A 506 7.37 -25.16 1.73
C ASP A 506 6.08 -24.81 0.99
N LEU A 507 5.31 -23.94 1.62
CA LEU A 507 4.07 -23.41 1.08
C LEU A 507 4.34 -22.35 0.02
N VAL A 508 3.57 -22.39 -1.06
CA VAL A 508 3.66 -21.42 -2.16
C VAL A 508 2.80 -20.21 -1.82
N ASN A 509 3.38 -19.02 -1.86
CA ASN A 509 2.63 -17.76 -1.78
C ASN A 509 2.42 -17.13 -3.16
N ARG A 510 1.60 -16.09 -3.22
CA ARG A 510 1.26 -15.40 -4.47
C ARG A 510 2.46 -14.75 -5.16
N TYR A 511 3.44 -14.23 -4.41
CA TYR A 511 4.69 -13.71 -4.98
C TYR A 511 5.44 -14.78 -5.77
N GLU A 512 5.60 -15.95 -5.16
CA GLU A 512 6.30 -17.08 -5.77
C GLU A 512 5.54 -17.60 -6.98
N PHE A 513 4.22 -17.74 -6.88
CA PHE A 513 3.38 -18.15 -8.00
C PHE A 513 3.46 -17.16 -9.18
N ALA A 514 3.40 -15.86 -8.91
CA ALA A 514 3.52 -14.83 -9.94
C ALA A 514 4.85 -14.94 -10.68
N VAL A 515 5.96 -15.12 -9.97
CA VAL A 515 7.30 -15.32 -10.60
C VAL A 515 7.35 -16.60 -11.42
N VAL A 516 6.73 -17.69 -10.96
CA VAL A 516 6.68 -18.93 -11.74
C VAL A 516 5.92 -18.72 -13.06
N VAL A 517 4.72 -18.13 -13.03
CA VAL A 517 3.91 -17.99 -14.25
C VAL A 517 4.43 -16.93 -15.20
N ASP A 518 4.98 -15.82 -14.68
CA ASP A 518 5.52 -14.71 -15.45
C ASP A 518 6.95 -14.98 -15.95
N ASP A 519 7.92 -15.02 -15.03
CA ASP A 519 9.36 -15.06 -15.35
C ASP A 519 9.83 -16.45 -15.78
N ARG A 520 9.35 -17.52 -15.14
CA ARG A 520 9.83 -18.88 -15.41
C ARG A 520 9.12 -19.56 -16.58
N LEU A 521 7.83 -19.28 -16.75
CA LEU A 521 7.00 -19.92 -17.78
C LEU A 521 6.60 -18.98 -18.91
N GLY A 522 6.73 -17.66 -18.75
CA GLY A 522 6.40 -16.69 -19.80
C GLY A 522 4.92 -16.63 -20.15
N LEU A 523 4.02 -17.00 -19.24
CA LEU A 523 2.58 -17.10 -19.51
C LEU A 523 1.86 -15.74 -19.52
N LEU A 524 2.53 -14.69 -19.05
CA LEU A 524 1.99 -13.33 -18.94
C LEU A 524 2.65 -12.36 -19.91
N ILE A 525 3.29 -12.87 -20.97
CA ILE A 525 3.86 -12.03 -22.02
C ILE A 525 2.72 -11.60 -22.95
N ASP A 526 2.59 -10.30 -23.21
CA ASP A 526 1.72 -9.77 -24.25
C ASP A 526 2.07 -10.45 -25.58
N GLY A 527 1.09 -11.14 -26.18
CA GLY A 527 1.28 -11.75 -27.49
C GLY A 527 1.61 -10.68 -28.54
N ASP A 528 2.63 -10.98 -29.35
CA ASP A 528 3.05 -10.22 -30.55
C ASP A 528 1.89 -9.87 -31.50
#